data_AF-A0A7S4QPL9-F1
#
_entry.id   AF-A0A7S4QPL9-F1
#
_cell.length_a   1.000
_cell.length_b   1.000
_cell.length_c   1.000
_cell.angle_alpha   90.00
_cell.angle_beta   90.00
_cell.angle_gamma   90.00
#
_symmetry.space_group_name_H-M   'P 1'
#
loop_
_entity.id
_entity.type
_entity.pdbx_description
1 polymer ?
#
loop_
_entity_poly.entity_id
_entity_poly.type
_entity_poly.pdbx_seq_one_letter_code
_entity_poly.pdbx_strand_id
1 'polypeptide(L)'
;PLAGMGKRLSARNASAEPAACGGGDGGDPDDGRHRPLVGRSQRRLRQLLMAVCAMVLVMLASSVFVLDSTLTGRAGRLQAGCDGGGVVAVSVAINYTDFLSLVATATASQLLFWVVVVQDNDPEAQRWCGQSAPANLKCTVVNATDGLDKGSMLAIAQRQVYASHPGHYYAVIDADIILPHNFADRVCLLPRPNATSRVLYSLPRLMYDEAWRFRRHVPRDVTGINYNIGYFQMYSAPLLHPPVRCGKAAYCGETFYRMFEQGFRTLPGTPVCCHLGEDAMNWHGRITTRFQLDSADRCVPWLSDWLVYYFQVAKFSLTG
;
A
#
# COMPACT_ATOMS: atom_id res chain seq x y z
N PRO A 1 -40.62 3.93 23.06
CA PRO A 1 -40.59 4.74 24.30
C PRO A 1 -39.40 4.34 25.18
N LEU A 2 -38.43 5.27 25.31
CA LEU A 2 -37.21 5.35 26.14
C LEU A 2 -36.16 6.06 25.24
N ALA A 3 -36.18 7.39 25.05
CA ALA A 3 -35.74 8.45 25.98
C ALA A 3 -34.39 8.10 26.64
N GLY A 4 -33.30 8.85 26.53
CA GLY A 4 -33.05 10.18 26.00
C GLY A 4 -31.75 10.65 26.66
N MET A 5 -30.70 10.92 25.89
CA MET A 5 -29.48 11.54 26.40
C MET A 5 -29.01 12.60 25.40
N GLY A 6 -29.58 13.80 25.54
CA GLY A 6 -29.12 15.01 24.88
C GLY A 6 -27.88 15.56 25.57
N LYS A 7 -26.79 15.70 24.81
CA LYS A 7 -25.57 16.38 25.23
C LYS A 7 -25.80 17.89 25.33
N ARG A 8 -25.36 18.46 26.45
CA ARG A 8 -25.31 19.90 26.71
C ARG A 8 -24.19 20.54 25.87
N LEU A 9 -24.54 21.57 25.11
CA LEU A 9 -23.61 22.56 24.57
C LEU A 9 -23.60 23.76 25.52
N SER A 10 -22.46 24.08 26.14
CA SER A 10 -22.26 25.38 26.80
C SER A 10 -21.26 26.20 26.02
N ALA A 11 -21.77 27.23 25.33
CA ALA A 11 -21.01 28.34 24.83
C ALA A 11 -20.52 29.20 26.01
N ARG A 12 -19.23 29.56 26.00
CA ARG A 12 -18.71 30.71 26.75
C ARG A 12 -17.78 31.50 25.84
N ASN A 13 -18.33 32.58 25.29
CA ASN A 13 -17.58 33.75 24.86
C ASN A 13 -17.12 34.52 26.10
N ALA A 14 -15.84 34.88 26.16
CA ALA A 14 -15.34 35.88 27.08
C ALA A 14 -14.48 36.86 26.27
N SER A 15 -15.10 37.99 25.97
CA SER A 15 -14.49 39.25 25.56
C SER A 15 -13.71 39.84 26.73
N ALA A 16 -12.48 40.28 26.49
CA ALA A 16 -11.72 41.15 27.38
C ALA A 16 -11.41 42.47 26.66
N GLU A 17 -11.86 43.55 27.29
CA GLU A 17 -11.73 44.95 26.92
C GLU A 17 -10.29 45.49 27.10
N PRO A 18 -9.97 46.66 26.50
CA PRO A 18 -8.65 47.28 26.57
C PRO A 18 -8.50 48.16 27.81
N ALA A 19 -7.36 48.05 28.50
CA ALA A 19 -7.00 48.95 29.60
C ALA A 19 -6.05 50.05 29.10
N ALA A 20 -6.36 51.26 29.56
CA ALA A 20 -5.81 52.54 29.15
C ALA A 20 -4.45 52.88 29.78
N CYS A 21 -3.86 53.88 29.13
CA CYS A 21 -2.74 54.75 29.48
C CYS A 21 -2.49 55.01 30.98
N GLY A 22 -1.21 55.00 31.35
CA GLY A 22 -0.68 55.65 32.54
C GLY A 22 0.80 55.97 32.30
N GLY A 23 1.11 57.25 32.12
CA GLY A 23 2.46 57.76 31.95
C GLY A 23 3.24 57.79 33.26
N GLY A 24 4.57 57.77 33.12
CA GLY A 24 5.52 57.96 34.20
C GLY A 24 6.90 58.23 33.61
N ASP A 25 7.27 59.50 33.59
CA ASP A 25 8.58 60.02 33.22
C ASP A 25 9.67 59.59 34.20
N GLY A 26 10.89 59.49 33.67
CA GLY A 26 12.10 59.85 34.42
C GLY A 26 13.11 58.73 34.63
N GLY A 27 14.29 58.87 33.99
CA GLY A 27 15.54 58.49 34.64
C GLY A 27 16.49 57.61 33.82
N ASP A 28 17.56 58.26 33.37
CA ASP A 28 18.94 57.79 33.19
C ASP A 28 19.39 57.15 31.86
N PRO A 29 20.50 57.66 31.26
CA PRO A 29 21.09 57.12 30.05
C PRO A 29 22.18 56.11 30.43
N ASP A 30 21.91 54.82 30.26
CA ASP A 30 22.95 53.80 30.35
C ASP A 30 23.30 53.19 28.99
N ASP A 31 24.60 53.16 28.75
CA ASP A 31 25.30 53.06 27.49
C ASP A 31 25.40 51.59 27.06
N GLY A 32 24.32 51.06 26.47
CA GLY A 32 24.19 49.65 26.14
C GLY A 32 24.09 49.38 24.64
N ARG A 33 25.24 49.30 23.95
CA ARG A 33 25.40 48.88 22.54
C ARG A 33 24.34 47.87 22.06
N HIS A 34 23.31 48.36 21.36
CA HIS A 34 22.36 47.52 20.64
C HIS A 34 23.06 46.78 19.51
N ARG A 35 23.50 45.54 19.76
CA ARG A 35 23.81 44.59 18.69
C ARG A 35 22.48 44.15 18.05
N PRO A 36 22.31 44.25 16.72
CA PRO A 36 21.06 43.88 16.08
C PRO A 36 20.81 42.37 16.22
N LEU A 37 19.84 42.00 17.07
CA LEU A 37 19.35 40.62 17.22
C LEU A 37 18.75 40.05 15.91
N VAL A 38 18.52 40.91 14.92
CA VAL A 38 18.04 40.58 13.57
C VAL A 38 18.96 39.59 12.83
N GLY A 39 20.27 39.59 13.13
CA GLY A 39 21.23 38.72 12.43
C GLY A 39 21.16 37.24 12.80
N ARG A 40 20.72 36.89 14.02
CA ARG A 40 20.70 35.48 14.48
C ARG A 40 19.47 34.71 14.01
N SER A 41 18.30 35.36 13.98
CA SER A 41 17.06 34.75 13.48
C SER A 41 17.13 34.49 11.97
N GLN A 42 17.65 35.45 11.19
CA GLN A 42 17.83 35.29 9.74
C GLN A 42 18.83 34.19 9.38
N ARG A 43 19.91 34.02 10.15
CA ARG A 43 20.88 32.92 9.95
C ARG A 43 20.25 31.55 10.21
N ARG A 44 19.47 31.41 11.28
CA ARG A 44 18.75 30.15 11.58
C ARG A 44 17.69 29.83 10.52
N LEU A 45 16.94 30.83 10.06
CA LEU A 45 15.95 30.64 9.00
C LEU A 45 16.60 30.23 7.68
N ARG A 46 17.73 30.86 7.29
CA ARG A 46 18.50 30.47 6.10
C ARG A 46 19.07 29.06 6.21
N GLN A 47 19.63 28.69 7.37
CA GLN A 47 20.12 27.32 7.60
C GLN A 47 19.00 26.28 7.50
N LEU A 48 17.83 26.58 8.07
CA LEU A 48 16.66 25.70 7.98
C LEU A 48 16.18 25.57 6.52
N LEU A 49 16.08 26.68 5.78
CA LEU A 49 15.71 26.66 4.36
C LEU A 49 16.69 25.84 3.51
N MET A 50 18.00 26.04 3.73
CA MET A 50 19.02 25.29 3.01
C MET A 50 18.99 23.78 3.34
N ALA A 51 18.72 23.41 4.60
CA ALA A 51 18.55 22.02 4.98
C ALA A 51 17.30 21.39 4.33
N VAL A 52 16.17 22.12 4.29
CA VAL A 52 14.95 21.68 3.61
C VAL A 52 15.20 21.55 2.10
N CYS A 53 15.83 22.54 1.46
CA CYS A 53 16.17 22.48 0.03
C CYS A 53 17.13 21.34 -0.29
N ALA A 54 18.14 21.08 0.55
CA ALA A 54 19.05 19.97 0.38
C ALA A 54 18.34 18.61 0.54
N MET A 55 17.45 18.47 1.53
CA MET A 55 16.59 17.28 1.66
C MET A 55 15.72 17.08 0.42
N VAL A 56 15.05 18.14 -0.06
CA VAL A 56 14.21 18.08 -1.27
C VAL A 56 15.05 17.71 -2.50
N LEU A 57 16.26 18.25 -2.65
CA LEU A 57 17.16 17.91 -3.77
C LEU A 57 17.63 16.46 -3.71
N VAL A 58 18.03 15.96 -2.52
CA VAL A 58 18.41 14.55 -2.34
C VAL A 58 17.22 13.63 -2.61
N MET A 59 16.01 14.01 -2.18
CA MET A 59 14.79 13.27 -2.46
C MET A 59 14.45 13.26 -3.95
N LEU A 60 14.45 14.42 -4.60
CA LEU A 60 14.19 14.53 -6.05
C LEU A 60 15.23 13.75 -6.87
N ALA A 61 16.51 13.83 -6.51
CA ALA A 61 17.56 13.04 -7.16
C ALA A 61 17.33 11.54 -6.97
N SER A 62 16.87 11.11 -5.79
CA SER A 62 16.50 9.71 -5.52
C SER A 62 15.27 9.27 -6.32
N SER A 63 14.26 10.13 -6.46
CA SER A 63 13.05 9.87 -7.25
C SER A 63 13.33 9.77 -8.75
N VAL A 64 14.22 10.62 -9.28
CA VAL A 64 14.69 10.56 -10.68
C VAL A 64 15.48 9.28 -10.93
N PHE A 65 16.30 8.84 -9.98
CA PHE A 65 17.04 7.59 -10.09
C PHE A 65 16.12 6.36 -10.05
N VAL A 66 15.00 6.43 -9.30
CA VAL A 66 13.97 5.38 -9.31
C VAL A 66 13.23 5.34 -10.66
N LEU A 67 12.95 6.48 -11.29
CA LEU A 67 12.27 6.52 -12.60
C LEU A 67 13.14 6.00 -13.75
N ASP A 68 14.45 6.23 -13.71
CA ASP A 68 15.37 5.78 -14.77
C ASP A 68 15.74 4.28 -14.63
N SER A 69 15.87 3.78 -13.40
CA SER A 69 16.21 2.37 -13.14
C SER A 69 15.03 1.39 -13.20
N THR A 70 13.79 1.90 -13.25
CA THR A 70 12.56 1.09 -13.31
C THR A 70 12.11 0.73 -14.73
N LEU A 71 12.64 1.37 -15.78
CA LEU A 71 11.94 1.31 -17.05
C LEU A 71 12.08 0.03 -17.88
N THR A 72 13.11 -0.82 -17.77
CA THR A 72 13.07 -2.13 -18.49
C THR A 72 14.06 -3.22 -18.07
N GLY A 73 15.20 -2.91 -17.42
CA GLY A 73 16.33 -3.85 -17.38
C GLY A 73 16.60 -4.62 -16.08
N ARG A 74 16.18 -4.10 -14.91
CA ARG A 74 16.69 -4.59 -13.61
C ARG A 74 15.84 -5.68 -12.96
N ALA A 75 14.52 -5.62 -13.12
CA ALA A 75 13.61 -6.57 -12.48
C ALA A 75 13.86 -8.03 -12.90
N GLY A 76 14.17 -8.27 -14.18
CA GLY A 76 14.48 -9.61 -14.70
C GLY A 76 15.80 -10.21 -14.18
N ARG A 77 16.76 -9.39 -13.73
CA ARG A 77 18.04 -9.89 -13.17
C ARG A 77 18.00 -10.15 -11.67
N LEU A 78 17.14 -9.45 -10.93
CA LEU A 78 17.13 -9.53 -9.46
C LEU A 78 16.65 -10.90 -8.96
N GLN A 79 15.67 -11.52 -9.61
CA GLN A 79 15.16 -12.82 -9.15
C GLN A 79 16.12 -13.99 -9.36
N ALA A 80 17.01 -13.92 -10.36
CA ALA A 80 17.98 -14.98 -10.61
C ALA A 80 19.09 -15.06 -9.55
N GLY A 81 19.27 -14.02 -8.73
CA GLY A 81 20.33 -13.93 -7.72
C GLY A 81 19.87 -14.09 -6.27
N CYS A 82 18.57 -14.24 -6.03
CA CYS A 82 18.06 -14.32 -4.66
C CYS A 82 18.07 -15.75 -4.14
N ASP A 83 19.01 -16.03 -3.24
CA ASP A 83 19.11 -17.30 -2.51
C ASP A 83 17.82 -17.69 -1.79
N GLY A 84 16.97 -16.72 -1.43
CA GLY A 84 15.69 -16.89 -0.75
C GLY A 84 14.54 -17.39 -1.63
N GLY A 85 14.76 -17.66 -2.92
CA GLY A 85 13.69 -18.08 -3.85
C GLY A 85 12.70 -16.95 -4.14
N GLY A 86 12.44 -16.66 -5.41
CA GLY A 86 11.46 -15.63 -5.78
C GLY A 86 10.06 -15.90 -5.23
N VAL A 87 9.16 -14.90 -5.31
CA VAL A 87 7.76 -15.03 -4.86
C VAL A 87 6.88 -15.51 -6.00
N VAL A 88 6.07 -16.53 -5.73
CA VAL A 88 4.99 -16.96 -6.62
C VAL A 88 3.65 -16.55 -6.05
N ALA A 89 2.88 -15.77 -6.81
CA ALA A 89 1.62 -15.23 -6.34
C ALA A 89 0.41 -15.98 -6.87
N VAL A 90 -0.69 -15.88 -6.12
CA VAL A 90 -2.03 -16.26 -6.56
C VAL A 90 -3.01 -15.12 -6.27
N SER A 91 -3.96 -14.91 -7.17
CA SER A 91 -5.02 -13.92 -7.02
C SER A 91 -6.34 -14.45 -7.55
N VAL A 92 -7.44 -13.83 -7.11
CA VAL A 92 -8.78 -14.01 -7.69
C VAL A 92 -9.23 -12.65 -8.21
N ALA A 93 -9.71 -12.60 -9.44
CA ALA A 93 -10.25 -11.40 -10.07
C ALA A 93 -11.59 -11.73 -10.74
N ILE A 94 -12.68 -11.21 -10.18
CA ILE A 94 -14.05 -11.42 -10.69
C ILE A 94 -14.67 -10.05 -10.96
N ASN A 95 -14.86 -9.71 -12.23
CA ASN A 95 -15.26 -8.38 -12.70
C ASN A 95 -14.28 -7.29 -12.26
N TYR A 96 -12.97 -7.59 -12.23
CA TYR A 96 -11.92 -6.73 -11.68
C TYR A 96 -10.85 -6.34 -12.71
N THR A 97 -11.14 -6.47 -14.00
CA THR A 97 -10.15 -6.33 -15.08
C THR A 97 -9.47 -4.96 -15.15
N ASP A 98 -10.17 -3.90 -14.76
CA ASP A 98 -9.62 -2.54 -14.68
C ASP A 98 -8.59 -2.37 -13.56
N PHE A 99 -8.86 -2.89 -12.36
CA PHE A 99 -7.87 -2.97 -11.28
C PHE A 99 -6.71 -3.87 -11.67
N LEU A 100 -7.03 -5.07 -12.17
CA LEU A 100 -6.04 -6.08 -12.51
C LEU A 100 -5.06 -5.60 -13.58
N SER A 101 -5.52 -4.83 -14.59
CA SER A 101 -4.64 -4.26 -15.60
C SER A 101 -3.58 -3.33 -15.00
N LEU A 102 -4.00 -2.46 -14.09
CA LEU A 102 -3.12 -1.52 -13.40
C LEU A 102 -2.18 -2.24 -12.45
N VAL A 103 -2.72 -3.16 -11.63
CA VAL A 103 -1.94 -3.94 -10.69
C VAL A 103 -0.93 -4.82 -11.41
N ALA A 104 -1.31 -5.51 -12.49
CA ALA A 104 -0.41 -6.36 -13.26
C ALA A 104 0.79 -5.59 -13.82
N THR A 105 0.55 -4.37 -14.32
CA THR A 105 1.61 -3.51 -14.85
C THR A 105 2.63 -3.14 -13.77
N ALA A 106 2.18 -2.84 -12.55
CA ALA A 106 3.05 -2.41 -11.46
C ALA A 106 3.69 -3.58 -10.68
N THR A 107 2.95 -4.67 -10.50
CA THR A 107 3.28 -5.77 -9.58
C THR A 107 3.98 -6.94 -10.27
N ALA A 108 3.69 -7.24 -11.53
CA ALA A 108 4.16 -8.49 -12.15
C ALA A 108 5.70 -8.60 -12.19
N SER A 109 6.41 -7.49 -12.37
CA SER A 109 7.88 -7.46 -12.36
C SER A 109 8.51 -7.80 -11.01
N GLN A 110 7.72 -7.74 -9.92
CA GLN A 110 8.16 -8.06 -8.56
C GLN A 110 7.98 -9.55 -8.20
N LEU A 111 7.35 -10.33 -9.09
CA LEU A 111 6.95 -11.71 -8.86
C LEU A 111 7.66 -12.65 -9.84
N LEU A 112 8.01 -13.85 -9.38
CA LEU A 112 8.59 -14.88 -10.22
C LEU A 112 7.55 -15.44 -11.18
N PHE A 113 6.38 -15.73 -10.63
CA PHE A 113 5.24 -16.25 -11.37
C PHE A 113 3.95 -15.83 -10.67
N TRP A 114 2.87 -15.66 -11.42
CA TRP A 114 1.59 -15.24 -10.85
C TRP A 114 0.44 -15.98 -11.52
N VAL A 115 -0.38 -16.68 -10.74
CA VAL A 115 -1.64 -17.25 -11.21
C VAL A 115 -2.81 -16.36 -10.82
N VAL A 116 -3.59 -15.92 -11.80
CA VAL A 116 -4.86 -15.19 -11.55
C VAL A 116 -6.03 -16.07 -11.92
N VAL A 117 -6.94 -16.28 -10.97
CA VAL A 117 -8.17 -17.02 -11.22
C VAL A 117 -9.28 -16.06 -11.63
N VAL A 118 -9.92 -16.37 -12.75
CA VAL A 118 -11.04 -15.60 -13.32
C VAL A 118 -12.21 -16.55 -13.60
N GLN A 119 -13.42 -16.02 -13.70
CA GLN A 119 -14.60 -16.83 -14.03
C GLN A 119 -14.86 -16.89 -15.54
N ASP A 120 -15.41 -18.00 -16.01
CA ASP A 120 -15.81 -18.22 -17.41
C ASP A 120 -16.97 -17.32 -17.88
N ASN A 121 -17.70 -16.72 -16.95
CA ASN A 121 -18.72 -15.72 -17.23
C ASN A 121 -18.21 -14.26 -17.17
N ASP A 122 -16.91 -14.04 -16.97
CA ASP A 122 -16.25 -12.72 -17.05
C ASP A 122 -15.48 -12.60 -18.39
N PRO A 123 -16.15 -12.21 -19.49
CA PRO A 123 -15.53 -12.14 -20.81
C PRO A 123 -14.46 -11.05 -20.90
N GLU A 124 -14.52 -10.03 -20.05
CA GLU A 124 -13.54 -8.96 -20.05
C GLU A 124 -12.21 -9.44 -19.45
N ALA A 125 -12.27 -10.13 -18.31
CA ALA A 125 -11.09 -10.73 -17.70
C ALA A 125 -10.46 -11.78 -18.62
N GLN A 126 -11.27 -12.63 -19.26
CA GLN A 126 -10.79 -13.62 -20.22
C GLN A 126 -10.09 -12.99 -21.42
N ARG A 127 -10.65 -11.92 -21.99
CA ARG A 127 -10.00 -11.18 -23.08
C ARG A 127 -8.67 -10.61 -22.65
N TRP A 128 -8.63 -9.96 -21.48
CA TRP A 128 -7.41 -9.40 -20.91
C TRP A 128 -6.34 -10.49 -20.71
N CYS A 129 -6.73 -11.63 -20.16
CA CYS A 129 -5.86 -12.79 -19.97
C CYS A 129 -5.23 -13.30 -21.26
N GLY A 130 -5.95 -13.26 -22.39
CA GLY A 130 -5.44 -13.73 -23.67
C GLY A 130 -4.58 -12.72 -24.44
N GLN A 131 -4.67 -11.43 -24.12
CA GLN A 131 -4.11 -10.36 -24.97
C GLN A 131 -3.11 -9.44 -24.26
N SER A 132 -3.27 -9.24 -22.96
CA SER A 132 -2.60 -8.17 -22.22
C SER A 132 -1.89 -8.65 -20.95
N ALA A 133 -2.02 -9.93 -20.60
CA ALA A 133 -1.35 -10.49 -19.42
C ALA A 133 0.18 -10.43 -19.57
N PRO A 134 0.92 -10.01 -18.52
CA PRO A 134 2.37 -10.14 -18.48
C PRO A 134 2.83 -11.59 -18.70
N ALA A 135 4.03 -11.79 -19.26
CA ALA A 135 4.53 -13.12 -19.62
C ALA A 135 4.69 -14.09 -18.43
N ASN A 136 4.94 -13.56 -17.23
CA ASN A 136 5.03 -14.34 -15.99
C ASN A 136 3.68 -14.49 -15.26
N LEU A 137 2.59 -14.06 -15.89
CA LEU A 137 1.23 -14.18 -15.37
C LEU A 137 0.47 -15.22 -16.18
N LYS A 138 -0.14 -16.18 -15.48
CA LYS A 138 -1.03 -17.18 -16.06
C LYS A 138 -2.44 -16.97 -15.53
N CYS A 139 -3.41 -16.89 -16.43
CA CYS A 139 -4.80 -16.96 -16.03
C CYS A 139 -5.30 -18.40 -15.92
N THR A 140 -6.11 -18.67 -14.90
CA THR A 140 -6.89 -19.90 -14.75
C THR A 140 -8.37 -19.53 -14.78
N VAL A 141 -9.08 -20.04 -15.79
CA VAL A 141 -10.52 -19.85 -15.91
C VAL A 141 -11.22 -20.97 -15.13
N VAL A 142 -12.19 -20.61 -14.28
CA VAL A 142 -13.04 -21.55 -13.54
C VAL A 142 -14.51 -21.32 -13.87
N ASN A 143 -15.32 -22.37 -13.72
CA ASN A 143 -16.75 -22.27 -14.01
C ASN A 143 -17.51 -21.51 -12.91
N ALA A 144 -18.30 -20.52 -13.29
CA ALA A 144 -19.12 -19.72 -12.38
C ALA A 144 -20.26 -20.50 -11.70
N THR A 145 -20.76 -21.59 -12.30
CA THR A 145 -21.90 -22.37 -11.78
C THR A 145 -21.58 -23.22 -10.55
N ASP A 146 -20.30 -23.39 -10.24
CA ASP A 146 -19.84 -24.32 -9.21
C ASP A 146 -20.02 -23.81 -7.77
N GLY A 147 -20.65 -22.62 -7.58
CA GLY A 147 -20.81 -22.00 -6.26
C GLY A 147 -19.47 -21.75 -5.56
N LEU A 148 -18.40 -21.57 -6.35
CA LEU A 148 -17.05 -21.42 -5.83
C LEU A 148 -16.93 -20.12 -5.04
N ASP A 149 -16.49 -20.23 -3.79
CA ASP A 149 -16.08 -19.08 -3.00
C ASP A 149 -14.61 -18.70 -3.31
N LYS A 150 -14.19 -17.51 -2.84
CA LYS A 150 -12.81 -17.00 -3.01
C LYS A 150 -11.78 -18.01 -2.51
N GLY A 151 -12.03 -18.67 -1.37
CA GLY A 151 -11.11 -19.67 -0.79
C GLY A 151 -10.90 -20.87 -1.72
N SER A 152 -11.97 -21.36 -2.32
CA SER A 152 -11.94 -22.49 -3.26
C SER A 152 -11.18 -22.14 -4.55
N MET A 153 -11.39 -20.93 -5.08
CA MET A 153 -10.63 -20.42 -6.23
C MET A 153 -9.15 -20.24 -5.91
N LEU A 154 -8.81 -19.66 -4.75
CA LEU A 154 -7.44 -19.55 -4.28
C LEU A 154 -6.79 -20.93 -4.14
N ALA A 155 -7.50 -21.92 -3.58
CA ALA A 155 -6.99 -23.27 -3.44
C ALA A 155 -6.67 -23.94 -4.79
N ILE A 156 -7.46 -23.68 -5.84
CA ILE A 156 -7.17 -24.15 -7.20
C ILE A 156 -5.83 -23.57 -7.69
N ALA A 157 -5.65 -22.25 -7.58
CA ALA A 157 -4.40 -21.61 -7.99
C ALA A 157 -3.19 -22.06 -7.14
N GLN A 158 -3.37 -22.19 -5.82
CA GLN A 158 -2.34 -22.65 -4.89
C GLN A 158 -1.83 -24.05 -5.27
N ARG A 159 -2.73 -25.00 -5.59
CA ARG A 159 -2.31 -26.33 -6.07
C ARG A 159 -1.45 -26.24 -7.33
N GLN A 160 -1.78 -25.36 -8.27
CA GLN A 160 -0.97 -25.18 -9.48
C GLN A 160 0.43 -24.64 -9.16
N VAL A 161 0.52 -23.60 -8.32
CA VAL A 161 1.82 -22.99 -8.00
C VAL A 161 2.67 -23.90 -7.12
N TYR A 162 2.09 -24.65 -6.20
CA TYR A 162 2.84 -25.61 -5.35
C TYR A 162 3.41 -26.76 -6.17
N ALA A 163 2.70 -27.22 -7.20
CA ALA A 163 3.17 -28.27 -8.08
C ALA A 163 4.27 -27.78 -9.04
N SER A 164 4.16 -26.56 -9.54
CA SER A 164 5.07 -26.01 -10.56
C SER A 164 6.28 -25.26 -9.99
N HIS A 165 6.18 -24.73 -8.78
CA HIS A 165 7.20 -23.91 -8.13
C HIS A 165 7.40 -24.32 -6.66
N PRO A 166 7.81 -25.56 -6.38
CA PRO A 166 8.06 -26.01 -5.01
C PRO A 166 9.24 -25.24 -4.37
N GLY A 167 9.17 -25.02 -3.06
CA GLY A 167 10.28 -24.40 -2.31
C GLY A 167 10.40 -22.89 -2.47
N HIS A 168 9.38 -22.22 -3.00
CA HIS A 168 9.31 -20.76 -3.11
C HIS A 168 8.50 -20.13 -1.97
N TYR A 169 8.65 -18.81 -1.82
CA TYR A 169 7.63 -18.03 -1.11
C TYR A 169 6.37 -17.96 -1.97
N TYR A 170 5.22 -18.14 -1.34
CA TYR A 170 3.92 -18.00 -1.96
C TYR A 170 3.24 -16.75 -1.42
N ALA A 171 2.52 -16.03 -2.27
CA ALA A 171 1.74 -14.87 -1.86
C ALA A 171 0.30 -14.97 -2.35
N VAL A 172 -0.65 -14.66 -1.48
CA VAL A 172 -2.01 -14.33 -1.89
C VAL A 172 -2.10 -12.81 -1.96
N ILE A 173 -2.51 -12.32 -3.13
CA ILE A 173 -2.59 -10.89 -3.43
C ILE A 173 -3.99 -10.61 -3.99
N ASP A 174 -4.69 -9.65 -3.43
CA ASP A 174 -5.96 -9.19 -4.00
C ASP A 174 -5.73 -8.44 -5.32
N ALA A 175 -6.69 -8.51 -6.24
CA ALA A 175 -6.55 -7.98 -7.60
C ALA A 175 -6.47 -6.45 -7.67
N ASP A 176 -6.61 -5.76 -6.53
CA ASP A 176 -6.52 -4.32 -6.32
C ASP A 176 -5.30 -3.91 -5.46
N ILE A 177 -4.36 -4.83 -5.21
CA ILE A 177 -3.15 -4.57 -4.42
C ILE A 177 -1.91 -4.41 -5.31
N ILE A 178 -1.31 -3.21 -5.29
CA ILE A 178 -0.02 -2.94 -5.90
C ILE A 178 1.11 -3.16 -4.89
N LEU A 179 2.07 -4.00 -5.25
CA LEU A 179 3.28 -4.22 -4.44
C LEU A 179 4.26 -3.05 -4.57
N PRO A 180 5.05 -2.76 -3.52
CA PRO A 180 6.09 -1.75 -3.60
C PRO A 180 7.19 -2.16 -4.61
N HIS A 181 7.81 -1.19 -5.26
CA HIS A 181 8.80 -1.39 -6.33
C HIS A 181 10.08 -2.12 -5.90
N ASN A 182 10.36 -2.17 -4.60
CA ASN A 182 11.49 -2.90 -4.01
C ASN A 182 11.03 -4.19 -3.29
N PHE A 183 9.81 -4.67 -3.54
CA PHE A 183 9.26 -5.85 -2.90
C PHE A 183 10.18 -7.07 -3.08
N ALA A 184 10.61 -7.33 -4.32
CA ALA A 184 11.49 -8.43 -4.62
C ALA A 184 12.79 -8.35 -3.80
N ASP A 185 13.44 -7.19 -3.76
CA ASP A 185 14.66 -6.96 -2.98
C ASP A 185 14.48 -7.29 -1.49
N ARG A 186 13.32 -6.96 -0.92
CA ARG A 186 13.01 -7.23 0.50
C ARG A 186 12.79 -8.71 0.76
N VAL A 187 12.14 -9.42 -0.15
CA VAL A 187 11.98 -10.88 -0.03
C VAL A 187 13.34 -11.57 -0.10
N CYS A 188 14.27 -11.07 -0.90
CA CYS A 188 15.61 -11.63 -1.02
C CYS A 188 16.45 -11.56 0.27
N LEU A 189 16.05 -10.72 1.23
CA LEU A 189 16.67 -10.63 2.56
C LEU A 189 16.10 -11.65 3.56
N LEU A 190 15.01 -12.33 3.20
CA LEU A 190 14.43 -13.36 4.06
C LEU A 190 15.29 -14.63 4.03
N PRO A 191 15.24 -15.44 5.11
CA PRO A 191 15.75 -16.81 5.08
C PRO A 191 15.14 -17.62 3.94
N ARG A 192 15.77 -18.73 3.57
CA ARG A 192 15.18 -19.62 2.57
C ARG A 192 13.79 -20.13 3.01
N PRO A 193 12.83 -20.29 2.07
CA PRO A 193 11.52 -20.84 2.34
C PRO A 193 11.65 -22.19 3.03
N ASN A 194 10.97 -22.32 4.17
CA ASN A 194 10.89 -23.57 4.88
C ASN A 194 9.44 -24.06 4.84
N ALA A 195 9.22 -25.25 4.28
CA ALA A 195 7.90 -25.85 4.13
C ALA A 195 7.21 -26.13 5.48
N THR A 196 7.95 -26.22 6.58
CA THR A 196 7.41 -26.38 7.94
C THR A 196 7.22 -25.06 8.69
N SER A 197 7.70 -23.94 8.12
CA SER A 197 7.49 -22.62 8.73
C SER A 197 6.08 -22.13 8.45
N ARG A 198 5.34 -21.91 9.53
CA ARG A 198 3.98 -21.38 9.55
C ARG A 198 3.97 -19.90 9.95
N VAL A 199 4.87 -19.11 9.34
CA VAL A 199 4.90 -17.66 9.49
C VAL A 199 4.16 -17.01 8.33
N LEU A 200 3.25 -16.09 8.66
CA LEU A 200 2.60 -15.24 7.67
C LEU A 200 3.25 -13.85 7.66
N TYR A 201 3.74 -13.44 6.51
CA TYR A 201 4.21 -12.10 6.25
C TYR A 201 3.11 -11.25 5.62
N SER A 202 3.01 -10.01 6.05
CA SER A 202 2.12 -9.02 5.46
C SER A 202 2.81 -7.66 5.27
N LEU A 203 2.10 -6.73 4.63
CA LEU A 203 2.55 -5.37 4.35
C LEU A 203 1.51 -4.39 4.87
N PRO A 204 1.88 -3.23 5.45
CA PRO A 204 0.93 -2.14 5.64
C PRO A 204 0.40 -1.68 4.27
N ARG A 205 -0.77 -1.04 4.23
CA ARG A 205 -1.37 -0.53 2.98
C ARG A 205 -1.75 0.95 3.03
N LEU A 206 -1.58 1.61 1.90
CA LEU A 206 -2.12 2.93 1.58
C LEU A 206 -3.41 2.75 0.80
N MET A 207 -4.45 3.46 1.21
CA MET A 207 -5.77 3.35 0.60
C MET A 207 -5.96 4.44 -0.46
N TYR A 208 -6.29 4.02 -1.69
CA TYR A 208 -6.60 4.91 -2.80
C TYR A 208 -7.97 4.55 -3.37
N ASP A 209 -9.02 5.12 -2.78
CA ASP A 209 -10.41 4.95 -3.21
C ASP A 209 -10.67 5.48 -4.62
N GLU A 210 -9.94 6.52 -5.03
CA GLU A 210 -10.13 7.18 -6.32
C GLU A 210 -8.85 7.17 -7.17
N ALA A 211 -9.02 7.05 -8.49
CA ALA A 211 -7.90 7.00 -9.44
C ALA A 211 -7.00 8.24 -9.39
N TRP A 212 -7.59 9.44 -9.20
CA TRP A 212 -6.81 10.68 -9.10
C TRP A 212 -5.92 10.71 -7.85
N ARG A 213 -6.36 10.12 -6.74
CA ARG A 213 -5.57 10.01 -5.50
C ARG A 213 -4.36 9.13 -5.70
N PHE A 214 -4.57 7.98 -6.35
CA PHE A 214 -3.48 7.07 -6.70
C PHE A 214 -2.46 7.78 -7.59
N ARG A 215 -2.91 8.47 -8.65
CA ARG A 215 -2.05 9.24 -9.56
C ARG A 215 -1.22 10.31 -8.87
N ARG A 216 -1.82 11.02 -7.91
CA ARG A 216 -1.15 12.08 -7.15
C ARG A 216 -0.39 11.55 -5.94
N HIS A 217 -0.40 10.24 -5.67
CA HIS A 217 0.16 9.68 -4.45
C HIS A 217 -0.39 10.30 -3.15
N VAL A 218 -1.67 10.71 -3.17
CA VAL A 218 -2.37 11.27 -2.00
C VAL A 218 -3.33 10.22 -1.44
N PRO A 219 -2.88 9.32 -0.55
CA PRO A 219 -3.73 8.28 -0.02
C PRO A 219 -4.86 8.89 0.81
N ARG A 220 -6.04 8.25 0.78
CA ARG A 220 -7.16 8.56 1.67
C ARG A 220 -6.78 8.28 3.12
N ASP A 221 -6.15 7.14 3.35
CA ASP A 221 -5.78 6.64 4.66
C ASP A 221 -4.51 5.79 4.59
N VAL A 222 -3.81 5.70 5.72
CA VAL A 222 -2.70 4.78 5.96
C VAL A 222 -3.17 3.81 7.03
N THR A 223 -3.63 2.63 6.62
CA THR A 223 -4.13 1.66 7.61
C THR A 223 -2.93 1.03 8.32
N GLY A 224 -2.91 1.13 9.65
CA GLY A 224 -1.85 0.57 10.48
C GLY A 224 -1.84 -0.95 10.58
N ILE A 225 -0.75 -1.48 11.16
CA ILE A 225 -0.37 -2.91 11.22
C ILE A 225 -1.51 -3.84 11.71
N ASN A 226 -2.42 -3.31 12.52
CA ASN A 226 -3.50 -4.06 13.17
C ASN A 226 -4.56 -4.65 12.21
N TYR A 227 -4.55 -4.30 10.92
CA TYR A 227 -5.53 -4.79 9.94
C TYR A 227 -4.90 -5.41 8.69
N ASN A 228 -3.67 -5.90 8.79
CA ASN A 228 -2.89 -6.39 7.65
C ASN A 228 -3.28 -7.82 7.17
N ILE A 229 -4.57 -8.18 7.23
CA ILE A 229 -5.09 -9.52 6.88
C ILE A 229 -6.03 -9.42 5.67
N GLY A 230 -5.93 -10.39 4.76
CA GLY A 230 -6.92 -10.66 3.73
C GLY A 230 -6.71 -10.03 2.36
N TYR A 231 -5.73 -9.14 2.21
CA TYR A 231 -5.38 -8.51 0.92
C TYR A 231 -3.98 -8.86 0.41
N PHE A 232 -3.00 -9.00 1.30
CA PHE A 232 -1.65 -9.46 0.98
C PHE A 232 -1.19 -10.41 2.09
N GLN A 233 -0.89 -11.65 1.74
CA GLN A 233 -0.50 -12.70 2.68
C GLN A 233 0.59 -13.55 2.05
N MET A 234 1.84 -13.39 2.49
CA MET A 234 2.99 -14.15 1.99
C MET A 234 3.50 -15.17 3.00
N TYR A 235 3.86 -16.36 2.55
CA TYR A 235 4.20 -17.49 3.41
C TYR A 235 5.04 -18.54 2.65
N SER A 236 5.62 -19.53 3.35
CA SER A 236 6.44 -20.58 2.74
C SER A 236 5.87 -21.99 2.83
N ALA A 237 5.01 -22.28 3.81
CA ALA A 237 4.35 -23.58 3.92
C ALA A 237 3.29 -23.77 2.81
N PRO A 238 3.21 -24.93 2.13
CA PRO A 238 2.23 -25.16 1.06
C PRO A 238 0.81 -25.41 1.61
N LEU A 239 0.25 -24.42 2.31
CA LEU A 239 -1.08 -24.48 2.90
C LEU A 239 -2.14 -24.05 1.88
N LEU A 240 -3.21 -24.83 1.75
CA LEU A 240 -4.34 -24.45 0.90
C LEU A 240 -5.32 -23.58 1.67
N HIS A 241 -5.89 -22.59 0.99
CA HIS A 241 -7.04 -21.86 1.47
C HIS A 241 -8.19 -22.84 1.73
N PRO A 242 -8.80 -22.81 2.92
CA PRO A 242 -9.99 -23.60 3.15
C PRO A 242 -11.16 -23.02 2.35
N PRO A 243 -12.10 -23.87 1.89
CA PRO A 243 -13.36 -23.37 1.34
C PRO A 243 -14.14 -22.66 2.45
N VAL A 244 -14.70 -21.49 2.16
CA VAL A 244 -15.48 -20.70 3.12
C VAL A 244 -16.81 -20.28 2.49
N ARG A 245 -17.85 -21.06 2.75
CA ARG A 245 -19.21 -20.88 2.22
C ARG A 245 -20.03 -19.83 2.98
N CYS A 246 -19.47 -18.67 3.25
CA CYS A 246 -20.17 -17.57 3.93
C CYS A 246 -20.55 -16.41 3.00
N GLY A 247 -20.16 -16.48 1.72
CA GLY A 247 -20.40 -15.43 0.73
C GLY A 247 -19.60 -14.14 0.94
N LYS A 248 -18.67 -14.11 1.91
CA LYS A 248 -17.82 -12.94 2.23
C LYS A 248 -16.36 -13.25 1.93
N ALA A 249 -15.76 -12.49 1.02
CA ALA A 249 -14.35 -12.61 0.66
C ALA A 249 -13.40 -12.41 1.85
N ALA A 250 -13.73 -11.50 2.77
CA ALA A 250 -12.90 -11.19 3.94
C ALA A 250 -12.67 -12.39 4.87
N TYR A 251 -13.70 -13.23 5.05
CA TYR A 251 -13.60 -14.41 5.91
C TYR A 251 -12.61 -15.45 5.36
N CYS A 252 -12.41 -15.50 4.03
CA CYS A 252 -11.42 -16.42 3.44
C CYS A 252 -10.02 -16.07 3.92
N GLY A 253 -9.65 -14.78 3.89
CA GLY A 253 -8.35 -14.29 4.34
C GLY A 253 -8.14 -14.45 5.84
N GLU A 254 -9.18 -14.19 6.65
CA GLU A 254 -9.14 -14.40 8.10
C GLU A 254 -8.99 -15.89 8.46
N THR A 255 -9.75 -16.77 7.82
CA THR A 255 -9.66 -18.21 8.08
C THR A 255 -8.28 -18.74 7.71
N PHE A 256 -7.72 -18.29 6.58
CA PHE A 256 -6.38 -18.68 6.17
C PHE A 256 -5.31 -18.16 7.13
N TYR A 257 -5.43 -16.90 7.58
CA TYR A 257 -4.54 -16.32 8.59
C TYR A 257 -4.44 -17.18 9.86
N ARG A 258 -5.56 -17.73 10.34
CA ARG A 258 -5.60 -18.57 11.55
C ARG A 258 -4.81 -19.88 11.43
N MET A 259 -4.40 -20.28 10.22
CA MET A 259 -3.55 -21.47 10.00
C MET A 259 -2.06 -21.22 10.31
N PHE A 260 -1.65 -19.96 10.55
CA PHE A 260 -0.26 -19.56 10.76
C PHE A 260 0.07 -19.39 12.24
N GLU A 261 0.11 -20.51 12.96
CA GLU A 261 0.31 -20.58 14.42
C GLU A 261 1.65 -20.01 14.91
N GLN A 262 2.70 -20.00 14.07
CA GLN A 262 4.02 -19.45 14.43
C GLN A 262 4.04 -17.92 14.40
N GLY A 263 2.94 -17.31 13.96
CA GLY A 263 2.67 -15.89 14.12
C GLY A 263 2.68 -15.09 12.83
N PHE A 264 2.42 -13.81 13.04
CA PHE A 264 2.23 -12.81 12.02
C PHE A 264 3.39 -11.82 12.05
N ARG A 265 3.93 -11.48 10.88
CA ARG A 265 5.04 -10.53 10.76
C ARG A 265 4.79 -9.54 9.65
N THR A 266 5.14 -8.28 9.89
CA THR A 266 5.31 -7.34 8.78
C THR A 266 6.62 -7.66 8.06
N LEU A 267 6.63 -7.62 6.73
CA LEU A 267 7.84 -7.87 5.96
C LEU A 267 8.93 -6.84 6.33
N PRO A 268 10.12 -7.26 6.79
CA PRO A 268 11.14 -6.35 7.31
C PRO A 268 11.58 -5.30 6.30
N GLY A 269 11.73 -4.05 6.77
CA GLY A 269 12.20 -2.93 5.95
C GLY A 269 11.31 -2.63 4.72
N THR A 270 10.10 -3.21 4.65
CA THR A 270 9.30 -3.17 3.44
C THR A 270 8.37 -1.95 3.44
N PRO A 271 8.23 -1.27 2.29
CA PRO A 271 7.28 -0.18 2.16
C PRO A 271 5.84 -0.65 2.24
N VAL A 272 4.98 0.34 2.25
CA VAL A 272 3.53 0.20 2.22
C VAL A 272 3.07 -0.22 0.82
N CYS A 273 2.20 -1.23 0.71
CA CYS A 273 1.54 -1.55 -0.56
C CYS A 273 0.41 -0.54 -0.84
N CYS A 274 -0.08 -0.47 -2.07
CA CYS A 274 -1.23 0.37 -2.41
C CYS A 274 -2.46 -0.51 -2.61
N HIS A 275 -3.57 -0.16 -1.96
CA HIS A 275 -4.87 -0.78 -2.18
C HIS A 275 -5.75 0.20 -2.94
N LEU A 276 -6.23 -0.25 -4.09
CA LEU A 276 -7.06 0.54 -4.99
C LEU A 276 -8.54 0.30 -4.69
N GLY A 277 -9.35 1.35 -4.79
CA GLY A 277 -10.78 1.29 -4.54
C GLY A 277 -11.16 1.43 -3.05
N GLU A 278 -12.46 1.40 -2.82
CA GLU A 278 -13.04 1.61 -1.50
C GLU A 278 -12.92 0.36 -0.61
N ASP A 279 -12.57 0.58 0.67
CA ASP A 279 -12.49 -0.50 1.65
C ASP A 279 -13.85 -1.15 1.90
N ALA A 280 -13.85 -2.46 2.10
CA ALA A 280 -15.03 -3.27 2.46
C ALA A 280 -16.22 -3.27 1.48
N MET A 281 -16.16 -2.56 0.35
CA MET A 281 -17.28 -2.45 -0.57
C MET A 281 -17.50 -3.70 -1.42
N ASN A 282 -16.42 -4.34 -1.87
CA ASN A 282 -16.49 -5.42 -2.85
C ASN A 282 -16.39 -6.84 -2.24
N TRP A 283 -16.63 -6.98 -0.93
CA TRP A 283 -16.51 -8.28 -0.24
C TRP A 283 -17.52 -9.34 -0.70
N HIS A 284 -18.62 -8.89 -1.32
CA HIS A 284 -19.70 -9.72 -1.86
C HIS A 284 -19.70 -9.76 -3.38
N GLY A 285 -18.56 -9.46 -4.00
CA GLY A 285 -18.47 -9.15 -5.42
C GLY A 285 -18.52 -7.65 -5.66
N ARG A 286 -18.18 -7.27 -6.89
CA ARG A 286 -18.02 -5.86 -7.24
C ARG A 286 -19.34 -5.11 -7.28
N ILE A 287 -19.43 -4.04 -6.50
CA ILE A 287 -20.51 -3.05 -6.55
C ILE A 287 -20.00 -1.63 -6.86
N THR A 288 -18.69 -1.43 -6.74
CA THR A 288 -18.02 -0.15 -7.00
C THR A 288 -17.88 0.11 -8.50
N THR A 289 -17.82 1.40 -8.85
CA THR A 289 -17.59 1.87 -10.22
C THR A 289 -16.21 1.44 -10.75
N ARG A 290 -16.00 1.65 -12.06
CA ARG A 290 -14.72 1.34 -12.71
C ARG A 290 -13.60 2.25 -12.20
N PHE A 291 -12.45 1.68 -11.86
CA PHE A 291 -11.26 2.41 -11.48
C PHE A 291 -10.52 2.86 -12.74
N GLN A 292 -10.96 3.99 -13.29
CA GLN A 292 -10.48 4.50 -14.56
C GLN A 292 -9.39 5.54 -14.37
N LEU A 293 -8.26 5.30 -15.01
CA LEU A 293 -7.21 6.29 -15.20
C LEU A 293 -7.54 7.06 -16.48
N ASP A 294 -8.05 8.30 -16.37
CA ASP A 294 -8.35 9.16 -17.54
C ASP A 294 -7.13 9.34 -18.45
N SER A 295 -7.23 8.94 -19.71
CA SER A 295 -6.12 8.93 -20.68
C SER A 295 -5.55 10.32 -21.01
N ALA A 296 -6.28 11.39 -20.71
CA ALA A 296 -5.91 12.77 -21.04
C ALA A 296 -4.97 13.44 -20.03
N ASP A 297 -4.85 12.90 -18.81
CA ASP A 297 -4.05 13.54 -17.76
C ASP A 297 -2.63 12.98 -17.74
N ARG A 298 -1.71 13.73 -18.33
CA ARG A 298 -0.27 13.48 -18.15
C ARG A 298 0.08 13.77 -16.69
N CYS A 299 0.39 12.72 -15.93
CA CYS A 299 0.86 12.83 -14.55
C CYS A 299 2.15 13.66 -14.49
N VAL A 300 2.05 14.91 -14.04
CA VAL A 300 3.18 15.62 -13.44
C VAL A 300 2.90 15.63 -11.93
N PRO A 301 3.58 14.79 -11.13
CA PRO A 301 3.46 14.87 -9.69
C PRO A 301 3.86 16.27 -9.24
N TRP A 302 2.95 17.00 -8.59
CA TRP A 302 3.33 18.27 -7.97
C TRP A 302 4.22 17.97 -6.76
N LEU A 303 5.28 18.77 -6.56
CA LEU A 303 6.24 18.60 -5.47
C LEU A 303 5.56 18.49 -4.09
N SER A 304 4.42 19.17 -3.91
CA SER A 304 3.58 19.10 -2.71
C SER A 304 3.10 17.68 -2.40
N ASP A 305 2.71 16.92 -3.41
CA ASP A 305 2.06 15.63 -3.23
C ASP A 305 3.08 14.57 -2.77
N TRP A 306 4.32 14.67 -3.28
CA TRP A 306 5.46 13.88 -2.83
C TRP A 306 5.83 14.13 -1.37
N LEU A 307 5.79 15.38 -0.91
CA LEU A 307 6.10 15.73 0.48
C LEU A 307 5.04 15.15 1.43
N VAL A 308 3.75 15.23 1.06
CA VAL A 308 2.66 14.64 1.85
C VAL A 308 2.84 13.13 2.00
N TYR A 309 3.13 12.43 0.90
CA TYR A 309 3.44 11.00 0.92
C TYR A 309 4.60 10.68 1.87
N TYR A 310 5.71 11.39 1.74
CA TYR A 310 6.90 11.15 2.57
C TYR A 310 6.63 11.37 4.06
N PHE A 311 5.95 12.46 4.42
CA PHE A 311 5.62 12.73 5.83
C PHE A 311 4.66 11.70 6.41
N GLN A 312 3.70 11.20 5.63
CA GLN A 312 2.78 10.15 6.07
C GLN A 312 3.51 8.82 6.29
N VAL A 313 4.39 8.42 5.37
CA VAL A 313 5.19 7.20 5.51
C VAL A 313 6.22 7.32 6.64
N ALA A 314 6.92 8.46 6.75
CA ALA A 314 7.92 8.69 7.80
C ALA A 314 7.28 8.72 9.19
N LYS A 315 6.11 9.36 9.34
CA LYS A 315 5.33 9.32 10.59
C LYS A 315 5.02 7.87 10.97
N PHE A 316 4.65 7.05 10.00
CA PHE A 316 4.35 5.63 10.23
C PHE A 316 5.56 4.85 10.72
N SER A 317 6.73 5.01 10.08
CA SER A 317 7.97 4.33 10.46
C SER A 317 8.51 4.72 11.84
N LEU A 318 8.11 5.88 12.37
CA LEU A 318 8.57 6.37 13.68
C LEU A 318 7.65 5.99 14.84
N THR A 319 6.41 5.54 14.56
CA THR A 319 5.40 5.26 15.59
C THR A 319 5.06 3.78 15.76
N GLY A 320 5.62 2.89 14.93
CA GLY A 320 5.46 1.43 15.02
C GLY A 320 6.74 0.76 15.49
#